data_AF-A0JQR4-F1
#
_entry.id   AF-A0JQR4-F1
#
_cell.length_a   1.000
_cell.length_b   1.000
_cell.length_c   1.000
_cell.angle_alpha   90.00
_cell.angle_beta   90.00
_cell.angle_gamma   90.00
#
_symmetry.space_group_name_H-M   'P 1'
#
loop_
_entity.id
_entity.type
_entity.pdbx_description
1 polymer ?
#
loop_
_entity_poly.entity_id
_entity_poly.type
_entity_poly.pdbx_seq_one_letter_code
_entity_poly.pdbx_strand_id
1 'polypeptide(L)'
;MNRIKELRVEKHKTQKEIAEFLNITEQALSYYERGLREPKLKTWQALANFFNVPVSYLQGLGVSREKIINDLVEKMIDDKGNSFSSFNLLNFELSKKVTLGDVSYLNNTFNLNLSNNIVDKLIDNNNRNALRYLVSKCIPFVNDYNFLASVPSNLDDYYKALEKKIIDLDNPFNDIFSINTEIDNRDVKIFESICNLLVLDVETKDKLIRYSDDKKIDISNKIQDLFDLLTNDIKDKRILDIRQNIINLLDVYANDDYKLTSSFKTK
;
A
#
# COMPACT_ATOMS: atom_id res chain seq x y z
N MET A 1 0.74 24.99 13.88
CA MET A 1 1.41 24.14 14.88
C MET A 1 2.54 23.41 14.16
N ASN A 2 3.76 23.37 14.72
CA ASN A 2 4.91 22.69 14.11
C ASN A 2 5.14 21.29 14.72
N ARG A 3 6.07 20.51 14.16
CA ARG A 3 6.37 19.11 14.56
C ARG A 3 7.73 18.95 15.26
N ILE A 4 8.34 20.02 15.78
CA ILE A 4 9.65 19.95 16.44
C ILE A 4 9.59 19.03 17.65
N LYS A 5 8.60 19.23 18.53
CA LYS A 5 8.43 18.44 19.75
C LYS A 5 8.12 16.97 19.44
N GLU A 6 7.24 16.73 18.47
CA GLU A 6 6.84 15.40 17.99
C GLU A 6 8.07 14.59 17.59
N LEU A 7 8.86 15.11 16.64
CA LEU A 7 10.06 14.45 16.13
C LEU A 7 11.13 14.29 17.20
N ARG A 8 11.28 15.27 18.12
CA ARG A 8 12.22 15.15 19.23
C ARG A 8 11.87 13.97 20.14
N VAL A 9 10.60 13.83 20.51
CA VAL A 9 10.14 12.74 21.38
C VAL A 9 10.26 11.39 20.66
N GLU A 10 9.92 11.33 19.38
CA GLU A 10 10.07 10.13 18.54
C GLU A 10 11.52 9.65 18.44
N LYS A 11 12.48 10.57 18.37
CA LYS A 11 13.92 10.25 18.36
C LYS A 11 14.54 10.07 19.76
N HIS A 12 13.72 10.04 20.80
CA HIS A 12 14.15 9.92 22.20
C HIS A 12 15.19 10.96 22.60
N LYS A 13 15.03 12.20 22.12
CA LYS A 13 15.94 13.32 22.40
C LYS A 13 15.40 14.26 23.47
N THR A 14 16.29 14.79 24.27
CA THR A 14 16.01 15.84 25.26
C THR A 14 16.03 17.22 24.59
N GLN A 15 15.38 18.20 25.23
CA GLN A 15 15.46 19.60 24.75
C GLN A 15 16.90 20.12 24.82
N LYS A 16 17.65 19.71 25.84
CA LYS A 16 19.08 20.01 26.01
C LYS A 16 19.92 19.58 24.81
N GLU A 17 19.84 18.31 24.39
CA GLU A 17 20.64 17.80 23.27
C GLU A 17 20.40 18.59 21.97
N ILE A 18 19.15 18.96 21.68
CA ILE A 18 18.83 19.71 20.46
C ILE A 18 19.24 21.18 20.59
N ALA A 19 19.08 21.78 21.78
CA ALA A 19 19.50 23.14 22.04
C ALA A 19 21.02 23.29 21.90
N GLU A 20 21.79 22.32 22.42
CA GLU A 20 23.24 22.22 22.25
C GLU A 20 23.64 22.09 20.78
N PHE A 21 22.98 21.19 20.03
CA PHE A 21 23.21 21.04 18.58
C PHE A 21 22.97 22.35 17.80
N LEU A 22 21.95 23.12 18.18
CA LEU A 22 21.61 24.39 17.53
C LEU A 22 22.40 25.60 18.07
N ASN A 23 23.22 25.41 19.12
CA ASN A 23 23.87 26.48 19.87
C ASN A 23 22.88 27.56 20.35
N ILE A 24 21.78 27.14 20.99
CA ILE A 24 20.76 27.99 21.61
C ILE A 24 20.47 27.55 23.04
N THR A 25 19.66 28.31 23.77
CA THR A 25 19.18 27.88 25.10
C THR A 25 18.04 26.88 25.00
N GLU A 26 17.91 26.00 25.99
CA GLU A 26 16.76 25.07 26.12
C GLU A 26 15.42 25.82 26.11
N GLN A 27 15.38 27.00 26.74
CA GLN A 27 14.22 27.87 26.74
C GLN A 27 13.85 28.34 25.32
N ALA A 28 14.84 28.69 24.48
CA ALA A 28 14.59 29.07 23.10
C ALA A 28 13.99 27.91 22.29
N LEU A 29 14.50 26.69 22.46
CA LEU A 29 13.92 25.50 21.84
C LEU A 29 12.48 25.24 22.34
N SER A 30 12.24 25.36 23.65
CA SER A 30 10.90 25.23 24.23
C SER A 30 9.91 26.26 23.66
N TYR A 31 10.38 27.47 23.34
CA TYR A 31 9.55 28.50 22.69
C TYR A 31 9.23 28.13 21.24
N TYR A 32 10.21 27.56 20.50
CA TYR A 32 9.98 27.04 19.16
C TYR A 32 8.98 25.88 19.16
N GLU A 33 9.14 24.89 20.04
CA GLU A 33 8.26 23.72 20.15
C GLU A 33 6.80 24.09 20.44
N ARG A 34 6.58 25.18 21.18
CA ARG A 34 5.24 25.67 21.53
C ARG A 34 4.69 26.69 20.55
N GLY A 35 5.45 27.06 19.51
CA GLY A 35 5.07 28.10 18.56
C GLY A 35 5.01 29.50 19.17
N LEU A 36 5.61 29.72 20.35
CA LEU A 36 5.70 31.05 20.96
C LEU A 36 6.74 31.94 20.27
N ARG A 37 7.69 31.32 19.59
CA ARG A 37 8.70 31.98 18.78
C ARG A 37 8.86 31.19 17.50
N GLU A 38 9.02 31.89 16.39
CA GLU A 38 9.29 31.25 15.11
C GLU A 38 10.81 31.08 14.91
N PRO A 39 11.31 29.87 14.57
CA PRO A 39 12.69 29.68 14.16
C PRO A 39 13.03 30.48 12.90
N LYS A 40 14.27 30.97 12.81
CA LYS A 40 14.77 31.53 11.54
C LYS A 40 14.99 30.42 10.52
N LEU A 41 15.00 30.76 9.23
CA LEU A 41 15.20 29.80 8.14
C LEU A 41 16.42 28.87 8.36
N LYS A 42 17.56 29.41 8.81
CA LYS A 42 18.76 28.62 9.12
C LYS A 42 18.49 27.58 10.22
N THR A 43 17.72 27.93 11.25
CA THR A 43 17.34 27.03 12.34
C THR A 43 16.35 25.97 11.85
N TRP A 44 15.39 26.35 11.00
CA TRP A 44 14.49 25.40 10.35
C TRP A 44 15.24 24.34 9.55
N GLN A 45 16.20 24.75 8.72
CA GLN A 45 17.04 23.85 7.94
C GLN A 45 17.89 22.94 8.83
N ALA A 46 18.51 23.48 9.88
CA ALA A 46 19.32 22.70 10.81
C ALA A 46 18.49 21.61 11.53
N LEU A 47 17.29 21.95 11.99
CA LEU A 47 16.36 20.99 12.61
C LEU A 47 15.87 19.94 11.61
N ALA A 48 15.50 20.35 10.38
CA ALA A 48 15.06 19.45 9.33
C ALA A 48 16.15 18.41 8.98
N ASN A 49 17.40 18.87 8.84
CA ASN A 49 18.55 18.00 8.62
C ASN A 49 18.81 17.07 9.82
N PHE A 50 18.71 17.58 11.05
CA PHE A 50 18.89 16.79 12.26
C PHE A 50 17.87 15.64 12.36
N PHE A 51 16.61 15.91 12.03
CA PHE A 51 15.55 14.89 12.06
C PHE A 51 15.45 14.05 10.78
N ASN A 52 16.17 14.43 9.73
CA ASN A 52 16.08 13.84 8.38
C ASN A 52 14.65 13.89 7.81
N VAL A 53 14.04 15.08 7.82
CA VAL A 53 12.70 15.35 7.30
C VAL A 53 12.71 16.63 6.46
N PRO A 54 11.77 16.86 5.53
CA PRO A 54 11.68 18.13 4.83
C PRO A 54 11.22 19.24 5.80
N VAL A 55 11.68 20.47 5.52
CA VAL A 55 11.31 21.66 6.31
C VAL A 55 9.78 21.84 6.36
N SER A 56 9.09 21.56 5.26
CA SER A 56 7.61 21.61 5.18
C SER A 56 6.93 20.69 6.20
N TYR A 57 7.37 19.43 6.31
CA TYR A 57 6.86 18.49 7.31
C TYR A 57 7.10 19.03 8.72
N LEU A 58 8.33 19.47 8.99
CA LEU A 58 8.73 19.98 10.30
C LEU A 58 7.93 21.23 10.71
N GLN A 59 7.59 22.10 9.75
CA GLN A 59 6.76 23.29 9.97
C GLN A 59 5.28 22.97 10.22
N GLY A 60 4.84 21.73 10.02
CA GLY A 60 3.45 21.33 10.24
C GLY A 60 2.62 21.20 8.96
N LEU A 61 3.21 21.31 7.76
CA LEU A 61 2.48 21.14 6.50
C LEU A 61 2.15 19.66 6.25
N GLY A 62 1.03 19.43 5.58
CA GLY A 62 0.48 18.09 5.35
C GLY A 62 0.02 17.41 6.64
N VAL A 63 0.10 16.09 6.67
CA VAL A 63 -0.44 15.25 7.76
C VAL A 63 0.67 14.72 8.66
N SER A 64 0.41 14.58 9.97
CA SER A 64 1.39 13.95 10.87
C SER A 64 1.44 12.44 10.64
N ARG A 65 2.62 11.87 10.86
CA ARG A 65 2.83 10.42 10.85
C ARG A 65 1.87 9.69 11.78
N GLU A 66 1.70 10.19 13.00
CA GLU A 66 0.78 9.63 13.99
C GLU A 66 -0.66 9.60 13.48
N LYS A 67 -1.13 10.69 12.85
CA LYS A 67 -2.49 10.75 12.31
C LYS A 67 -2.70 9.71 11.21
N ILE A 68 -1.79 9.60 10.24
CA ILE A 68 -1.90 8.57 9.20
C ILE A 68 -1.93 7.17 9.81
N ILE A 69 -1.02 6.86 10.73
CA ILE A 69 -0.96 5.52 11.33
C ILE A 69 -2.29 5.21 12.04
N ASN A 70 -2.83 6.16 12.80
CA ASN A 70 -4.13 5.99 13.45
C ASN A 70 -5.25 5.77 12.44
N ASP A 71 -5.35 6.62 11.42
CA ASP A 71 -6.40 6.52 10.41
C ASP A 71 -6.35 5.18 9.65
N LEU A 72 -5.14 4.69 9.31
CA LEU A 72 -4.97 3.38 8.70
C LEU A 72 -5.44 2.24 9.62
N VAL A 73 -5.08 2.30 10.91
CA VAL A 73 -5.47 1.28 11.90
C VAL A 73 -6.98 1.27 12.12
N GLU A 74 -7.61 2.44 12.23
CA GLU A 74 -9.08 2.52 12.34
C GLU A 74 -9.73 1.92 11.08
N LYS A 75 -9.24 2.25 9.87
CA LYS A 75 -9.77 1.68 8.63
C LYS A 75 -9.61 0.17 8.54
N MET A 76 -8.47 -0.38 8.94
CA MET A 76 -8.26 -1.83 8.97
C MET A 76 -9.26 -2.55 9.90
N ILE A 77 -9.64 -1.90 11.01
CA ILE A 77 -10.61 -2.43 11.97
C ILE A 77 -12.05 -2.27 11.44
N ASP A 78 -12.40 -1.09 10.98
CA ASP A 78 -13.76 -0.73 10.55
C ASP A 78 -14.17 -1.47 9.27
N ASP A 79 -13.22 -1.67 8.35
CA ASP A 79 -13.46 -2.35 7.08
C ASP A 79 -13.33 -3.88 7.19
N LYS A 80 -13.23 -4.43 8.40
CA LYS A 80 -13.12 -5.89 8.60
C LYS A 80 -14.27 -6.61 7.90
N GLY A 81 -13.93 -7.50 6.97
CA GLY A 81 -14.89 -8.30 6.18
C GLY A 81 -15.44 -7.59 4.94
N ASN A 82 -15.04 -6.34 4.67
CA ASN A 82 -15.33 -5.68 3.40
C ASN A 82 -14.28 -6.06 2.36
N SER A 83 -14.55 -7.10 1.57
CA SER A 83 -13.63 -7.64 0.55
C SER A 83 -13.18 -6.60 -0.50
N PHE A 84 -13.94 -5.53 -0.70
CA PHE A 84 -13.66 -4.51 -1.71
C PHE A 84 -12.84 -3.32 -1.17
N SER A 85 -12.49 -3.31 0.12
CA SER A 85 -11.68 -2.22 0.69
C SER A 85 -10.22 -2.32 0.24
N SER A 86 -9.67 -1.23 -0.28
CA SER A 86 -8.23 -1.12 -0.56
C SER A 86 -7.38 -1.30 0.70
N PHE A 87 -7.94 -1.11 1.89
CA PHE A 87 -7.23 -1.34 3.15
C PHE A 87 -6.96 -2.83 3.42
N ASN A 88 -7.62 -3.76 2.72
CA ASN A 88 -7.23 -5.18 2.73
C ASN A 88 -5.81 -5.41 2.19
N LEU A 89 -5.34 -4.55 1.26
CA LEU A 89 -3.96 -4.60 0.77
C LEU A 89 -2.96 -4.32 1.89
N LEU A 90 -3.32 -3.49 2.87
CA LEU A 90 -2.49 -3.28 4.05
C LEU A 90 -2.39 -4.56 4.89
N ASN A 91 -3.50 -5.27 5.09
CA ASN A 91 -3.49 -6.53 5.84
C ASN A 91 -2.56 -7.55 5.19
N PHE A 92 -2.62 -7.65 3.87
CA PHE A 92 -1.73 -8.51 3.08
C PHE A 92 -0.26 -8.07 3.21
N GLU A 93 0.04 -6.80 2.98
CA GLU A 93 1.38 -6.23 3.08
C GLU A 93 2.01 -6.40 4.47
N LEU A 94 1.23 -6.18 5.53
CA LEU A 94 1.66 -6.42 6.89
C LEU A 94 1.95 -7.91 7.10
N SER A 95 1.04 -8.79 6.68
CA SER A 95 1.20 -10.24 6.85
C SER A 95 2.45 -10.78 6.12
N LYS A 96 2.79 -10.21 4.95
CA LYS A 96 4.01 -10.52 4.20
C LYS A 96 5.29 -10.08 4.91
N LYS A 97 5.25 -8.93 5.62
CA LYS A 97 6.44 -8.28 6.20
C LYS A 97 6.66 -8.55 7.68
N VAL A 98 5.65 -9.02 8.40
CA VAL A 98 5.76 -9.36 9.83
C VAL A 98 6.79 -10.48 10.00
N THR A 99 7.78 -10.26 10.87
CA THR A 99 8.82 -11.24 11.17
C THR A 99 8.53 -11.99 12.47
N LEU A 100 9.22 -13.12 12.72
CA LEU A 100 9.16 -13.81 14.01
C LEU A 100 9.61 -12.92 15.18
N GLY A 101 10.58 -12.02 14.94
CA GLY A 101 11.00 -11.04 15.94
C GLY A 101 9.89 -10.06 16.31
N ASP A 102 9.08 -9.66 15.32
CA ASP A 102 7.89 -8.83 15.55
C ASP A 102 6.86 -9.58 16.40
N VAL A 103 6.57 -10.83 16.06
CA VAL A 103 5.62 -11.65 16.84
C VAL A 103 6.07 -11.80 18.29
N SER A 104 7.36 -12.06 18.53
CA SER A 104 7.92 -12.15 19.89
C SER A 104 7.80 -10.82 20.63
N TYR A 105 8.16 -9.70 19.98
CA TYR A 105 8.01 -8.37 20.55
C TYR A 105 6.55 -8.07 20.90
N LEU A 106 5.61 -8.37 20.00
CA LEU A 106 4.18 -8.15 20.20
C LEU A 106 3.63 -8.97 21.38
N ASN A 107 3.97 -10.27 21.45
CA ASN A 107 3.53 -11.14 22.53
C ASN A 107 4.04 -10.64 23.89
N ASN A 108 5.32 -10.27 23.98
CA ASN A 108 5.90 -9.80 25.22
C ASN A 108 5.40 -8.39 25.63
N THR A 109 5.34 -7.46 24.68
CA THR A 109 5.01 -6.05 24.95
C THR A 109 3.53 -5.86 25.24
N PHE A 110 2.67 -6.58 24.53
CA PHE A 110 1.22 -6.42 24.61
C PHE A 110 0.51 -7.59 25.30
N ASN A 111 1.27 -8.53 25.89
CA ASN A 111 0.76 -9.73 26.57
C ASN A 111 -0.20 -10.56 25.68
N LEU A 112 0.23 -10.83 24.44
CA LEU A 112 -0.53 -11.53 23.42
C LEU A 112 -0.02 -12.98 23.24
N ASN A 113 -0.84 -13.83 22.60
CA ASN A 113 -0.48 -15.20 22.23
C ASN A 113 -0.65 -15.42 20.72
N LEU A 114 0.11 -14.68 19.93
CA LEU A 114 0.10 -14.72 18.47
C LEU A 114 1.05 -15.83 17.99
N SER A 115 0.55 -16.68 17.10
CA SER A 115 1.29 -17.82 16.52
C SER A 115 1.08 -18.00 15.01
N ASN A 116 -0.06 -17.56 14.50
CA ASN A 116 -0.45 -17.56 13.09
C ASN A 116 -1.54 -16.50 12.86
N ASN A 117 -1.81 -16.17 11.59
CA ASN A 117 -2.81 -15.17 11.17
C ASN A 117 -2.71 -13.90 12.01
N ILE A 118 -1.48 -13.40 12.14
CA ILE A 118 -1.08 -12.43 13.15
C ILE A 118 -1.91 -11.16 13.00
N VAL A 119 -1.95 -10.59 11.80
CA VAL A 119 -2.65 -9.34 11.51
C VAL A 119 -4.15 -9.49 11.72
N ASP A 120 -4.76 -10.56 11.19
CA ASP A 120 -6.18 -10.83 11.36
C ASP A 120 -6.57 -10.94 12.84
N LYS A 121 -5.80 -11.69 13.64
CA LYS A 121 -6.03 -11.78 15.09
C LYS A 121 -5.91 -10.43 15.79
N LEU A 122 -5.03 -9.54 15.34
CA LEU A 122 -4.90 -8.21 15.92
C LEU A 122 -6.10 -7.33 15.57
N ILE A 123 -6.60 -7.40 14.34
CA ILE A 123 -7.82 -6.72 13.88
C ILE A 123 -9.03 -7.24 14.65
N ASP A 124 -9.20 -8.56 14.70
CA ASP A 124 -10.34 -9.24 15.34
C ASP A 124 -10.48 -8.88 16.82
N ASN A 125 -9.35 -8.76 17.52
CA ASN A 125 -9.30 -8.41 18.93
C ASN A 125 -9.15 -6.91 19.18
N ASN A 126 -9.27 -6.05 18.16
CA ASN A 126 -9.12 -4.60 18.27
C ASN A 126 -7.81 -4.16 18.95
N ASN A 127 -6.71 -4.87 18.71
CA ASN A 127 -5.40 -4.58 19.30
C ASN A 127 -4.70 -3.41 18.59
N ARG A 128 -5.27 -2.20 18.73
CA ARG A 128 -4.82 -0.97 18.05
C ARG A 128 -3.34 -0.67 18.27
N ASN A 129 -2.81 -0.87 19.47
CA ASN A 129 -1.39 -0.58 19.75
C ASN A 129 -0.43 -1.51 19.01
N ALA A 130 -0.78 -2.80 18.91
CA ALA A 130 0.00 -3.75 18.13
C ALA A 130 -0.10 -3.48 16.63
N LEU A 131 -1.29 -3.12 16.13
CA LEU A 131 -1.48 -2.70 14.74
C LEU A 131 -0.70 -1.43 14.41
N ARG A 132 -0.71 -0.42 15.30
CA ARG A 132 0.11 0.79 15.16
C ARG A 132 1.59 0.44 15.03
N TYR A 133 2.10 -0.47 15.86
CA TYR A 133 3.48 -0.94 15.76
C TYR A 133 3.76 -1.52 14.36
N LEU A 134 2.93 -2.46 13.90
CA LEU A 134 3.10 -3.10 12.60
C LEU A 134 2.99 -2.10 11.43
N VAL A 135 1.96 -1.27 11.41
CA VAL A 135 1.78 -0.22 10.40
C VAL A 135 2.98 0.71 10.36
N SER A 136 3.44 1.16 11.53
CA SER A 136 4.58 2.08 11.65
C SER A 136 5.88 1.51 11.10
N LYS A 137 6.06 0.18 11.21
CA LYS A 137 7.27 -0.54 10.81
C LYS A 137 7.21 -1.02 9.37
N CYS A 138 6.10 -1.59 8.95
CA CYS A 138 5.99 -2.38 7.72
C CYS A 138 5.45 -1.57 6.53
N ILE A 139 4.71 -0.48 6.77
CA ILE A 139 4.14 0.35 5.69
C ILE A 139 5.10 1.50 5.35
N PRO A 140 5.78 1.49 4.18
CA PRO A 140 6.85 2.44 3.90
C PRO A 140 6.40 3.90 3.84
N PHE A 141 5.24 4.17 3.22
CA PHE A 141 4.79 5.54 2.98
C PHE A 141 4.44 6.30 4.27
N VAL A 142 4.16 5.62 5.39
CA VAL A 142 3.95 6.30 6.69
C VAL A 142 5.26 6.89 7.24
N ASN A 143 6.41 6.51 6.67
CA ASN A 143 7.73 7.02 7.01
C ASN A 143 8.32 7.93 5.89
N ASP A 144 7.58 8.15 4.80
CA ASP A 144 7.96 9.07 3.72
C ASP A 144 7.51 10.50 4.07
N TYR A 145 8.36 11.24 4.78
CA TYR A 145 8.03 12.60 5.22
C TYR A 145 7.80 13.60 4.08
N ASN A 146 8.28 13.34 2.87
CA ASN A 146 7.95 14.16 1.70
C ASN A 146 6.50 13.92 1.27
N PHE A 147 6.10 12.64 1.21
CA PHE A 147 4.70 12.29 1.00
C PHE A 147 3.82 12.89 2.10
N LEU A 148 4.15 12.68 3.38
CA LEU A 148 3.37 13.21 4.51
C LEU A 148 3.18 14.73 4.44
N ALA A 149 4.23 15.47 4.06
CA ALA A 149 4.16 16.93 3.88
C ALA A 149 3.31 17.36 2.68
N SER A 150 3.19 16.51 1.66
CA SER A 150 2.45 16.78 0.44
C SER A 150 0.95 16.47 0.54
N VAL A 151 0.53 15.70 1.55
CA VAL A 151 -0.87 15.24 1.64
C VAL A 151 -1.81 16.43 1.90
N PRO A 152 -2.87 16.61 1.10
CA PRO A 152 -3.83 17.70 1.28
C PRO A 152 -4.55 17.64 2.64
N SER A 153 -5.01 18.80 3.10
CA SER A 153 -5.74 18.93 4.37
C SER A 153 -7.22 18.57 4.26
N ASN A 154 -7.78 18.54 3.05
CA ASN A 154 -9.18 18.17 2.84
C ASN A 154 -9.34 16.64 2.89
N LEU A 155 -10.49 16.18 3.40
CA LEU A 155 -10.70 14.78 3.76
C LEU A 155 -10.70 13.85 2.54
N ASP A 156 -11.35 14.25 1.45
CA ASP A 156 -11.49 13.40 0.27
C ASP A 156 -10.15 13.20 -0.45
N ASP A 157 -9.40 14.27 -0.68
CA ASP A 157 -8.09 14.17 -1.33
C ASP A 157 -7.04 13.54 -0.42
N TYR A 158 -7.19 13.67 0.91
CA TYR A 158 -6.38 12.94 1.88
C TYR A 158 -6.54 11.42 1.68
N TYR A 159 -7.77 10.91 1.67
CA TYR A 159 -8.01 9.48 1.49
C TYR A 159 -7.65 9.01 0.08
N LYS A 160 -7.92 9.78 -0.98
CA LYS A 160 -7.46 9.44 -2.34
C LYS A 160 -5.94 9.32 -2.43
N ALA A 161 -5.20 10.21 -1.77
CA ALA A 161 -3.74 10.16 -1.75
C ALA A 161 -3.23 8.91 -1.00
N LEU A 162 -3.91 8.52 0.08
CA LEU A 162 -3.61 7.29 0.82
C LEU A 162 -3.91 6.04 -0.02
N GLU A 163 -5.11 5.94 -0.58
CA GLU A 163 -5.53 4.80 -1.41
C GLU A 163 -4.56 4.58 -2.56
N LYS A 164 -4.15 5.65 -3.25
CA LYS A 164 -3.13 5.55 -4.30
C LYS A 164 -1.83 4.93 -3.78
N LYS A 165 -1.31 5.39 -2.64
CA LYS A 165 -0.09 4.84 -2.04
C LYS A 165 -0.27 3.39 -1.61
N ILE A 166 -1.46 3.01 -1.13
CA ILE A 166 -1.77 1.64 -0.72
C ILE A 166 -1.81 0.72 -1.94
N ILE A 167 -2.45 1.14 -3.03
CA ILE A 167 -2.47 0.40 -4.30
C ILE A 167 -1.04 0.23 -4.85
N ASP A 168 -0.21 1.26 -4.74
CA ASP A 168 1.20 1.19 -5.15
C ASP A 168 2.05 0.24 -4.28
N LEU A 169 1.60 -0.14 -3.08
CA LEU A 169 2.29 -1.15 -2.25
C LEU A 169 2.22 -2.54 -2.90
N ASP A 170 1.06 -2.85 -3.50
CA ASP A 170 0.73 -4.14 -4.12
C ASP A 170 0.68 -4.01 -5.64
N ASN A 171 1.70 -3.39 -6.25
CA ASN A 171 1.79 -3.36 -7.70
C ASN A 171 2.27 -4.75 -8.19
N PRO A 172 1.39 -5.53 -8.84
CA PRO A 172 1.59 -6.96 -9.09
C PRO A 172 2.73 -7.29 -10.06
N PHE A 173 3.37 -6.31 -10.70
CA PHE A 173 4.50 -6.57 -11.61
C PHE A 173 5.80 -7.04 -10.92
N ASN A 174 5.96 -6.84 -9.60
CA ASN A 174 7.15 -7.30 -8.88
C ASN A 174 7.06 -8.76 -8.38
N ASP A 175 5.86 -9.30 -8.17
CA ASP A 175 5.64 -10.62 -7.55
C ASP A 175 5.19 -11.71 -8.55
N ILE A 176 4.97 -11.40 -9.83
CA ILE A 176 4.66 -12.39 -10.89
C ILE A 176 5.69 -13.54 -10.95
N PHE A 177 6.91 -13.34 -10.45
CA PHE A 177 7.98 -14.36 -10.41
C PHE A 177 8.01 -15.24 -9.15
N SER A 178 7.04 -15.14 -8.23
CA SER A 178 7.12 -15.84 -6.92
C SER A 178 5.87 -16.63 -6.53
N ILE A 179 5.11 -17.17 -7.49
CA ILE A 179 3.97 -18.04 -7.17
C ILE A 179 4.47 -19.41 -6.71
N ASN A 180 4.21 -19.73 -5.44
CA ASN A 180 3.83 -21.08 -5.00
C ASN A 180 2.86 -21.00 -3.81
N THR A 181 1.66 -21.58 -4.02
CA THR A 181 0.73 -22.25 -3.05
C THR A 181 0.27 -21.45 -1.82
N GLU A 182 -1.01 -21.25 -1.49
CA GLU A 182 -2.24 -22.06 -1.55
C GLU A 182 -3.47 -21.11 -1.44
N ILE A 183 -4.60 -21.48 -2.06
CA ILE A 183 -5.79 -20.63 -2.17
C ILE A 183 -7.00 -21.31 -1.52
N ASP A 184 -7.74 -20.55 -0.71
CA ASP A 184 -9.20 -20.63 -0.59
C ASP A 184 -9.66 -19.19 -0.94
N ASN A 185 -10.25 -18.83 -2.08
CA ASN A 185 -11.12 -19.50 -3.03
C ASN A 185 -10.63 -19.16 -4.46
N ARG A 186 -10.22 -20.18 -5.23
CA ARG A 186 -9.40 -20.05 -6.45
C ARG A 186 -10.13 -19.34 -7.58
N ASP A 187 -11.43 -19.57 -7.69
CA ASP A 187 -12.21 -19.10 -8.83
C ASP A 187 -12.52 -17.60 -8.79
N VAL A 188 -12.57 -17.02 -7.59
CA VAL A 188 -12.74 -15.56 -7.38
C VAL A 188 -11.45 -14.81 -7.72
N LYS A 189 -10.29 -15.33 -7.27
CA LYS A 189 -8.98 -14.72 -7.56
C LYS A 189 -8.61 -14.85 -9.04
N ILE A 190 -8.97 -15.97 -9.67
CA ILE A 190 -8.83 -16.16 -11.12
C ILE A 190 -9.72 -15.17 -11.87
N PHE A 191 -10.99 -15.01 -11.46
CA PHE A 191 -11.91 -14.06 -12.08
C PHE A 191 -11.42 -12.61 -11.98
N GLU A 192 -10.95 -12.17 -10.81
CA GLU A 192 -10.41 -10.82 -10.61
C GLU A 192 -9.12 -10.58 -11.39
N SER A 193 -8.21 -11.57 -11.40
CA SER A 193 -6.98 -11.49 -12.18
C SER A 193 -7.27 -11.43 -13.68
N ILE A 194 -8.27 -12.18 -14.17
CA ILE A 194 -8.70 -12.17 -15.57
C ILE A 194 -9.39 -10.86 -15.95
N CYS A 195 -10.25 -10.31 -15.08
CA CYS A 195 -10.87 -9.00 -15.29
C CYS A 195 -9.83 -7.87 -15.35
N ASN A 196 -8.67 -8.08 -14.73
CA ASN A 196 -7.54 -7.15 -14.80
C ASN A 196 -6.60 -7.43 -16.00
N LEU A 197 -6.58 -8.66 -16.53
CA LEU A 197 -5.72 -9.07 -17.67
C LEU A 197 -6.35 -8.84 -19.04
N LEU A 198 -7.68 -8.77 -19.15
CA LEU A 198 -8.37 -8.40 -20.38
C LEU A 198 -8.62 -6.89 -20.37
N VAL A 199 -8.22 -6.21 -21.45
CA VAL A 199 -8.42 -4.78 -21.70
C VAL A 199 -9.91 -4.47 -21.78
N LEU A 200 -10.59 -4.43 -20.64
CA LEU A 200 -11.97 -3.98 -20.51
C LEU A 200 -11.97 -2.52 -20.12
N ASP A 201 -12.83 -1.73 -20.76
CA ASP A 201 -13.03 -0.34 -20.36
C ASP A 201 -13.59 -0.26 -18.92
N VAL A 202 -13.35 0.88 -18.26
CA VAL A 202 -13.71 1.13 -16.86
C VAL A 202 -15.21 0.93 -16.60
N GLU A 203 -16.06 1.25 -17.59
CA GLU A 203 -17.52 1.12 -17.46
C GLU A 203 -17.96 -0.36 -17.45
N THR A 204 -17.32 -1.18 -18.27
CA THR A 204 -17.54 -2.63 -18.32
C THR A 204 -17.07 -3.31 -17.03
N LYS A 205 -15.95 -2.85 -16.45
CA LYS A 205 -15.43 -3.33 -15.16
C LYS A 205 -16.41 -3.05 -14.01
N ASP A 206 -16.92 -1.83 -13.93
CA ASP A 206 -17.89 -1.44 -12.89
C ASP A 206 -19.22 -2.22 -12.99
N LYS A 207 -19.65 -2.60 -14.20
CA LYS A 207 -20.83 -3.44 -14.41
C LYS A 207 -20.62 -4.86 -13.89
N LEU A 208 -19.45 -5.45 -14.13
CA LEU A 208 -19.09 -6.80 -13.67
C LEU A 208 -18.95 -6.89 -12.14
N ILE A 209 -18.41 -5.85 -11.50
CA ILE A 209 -18.30 -5.77 -10.03
C ILE A 209 -19.68 -5.81 -9.36
N ARG A 210 -20.70 -5.23 -10.00
CA ARG A 210 -22.08 -5.15 -9.50
C ARG A 210 -22.93 -6.41 -9.71
N TYR A 211 -22.38 -7.47 -10.30
CA TYR A 211 -23.09 -8.74 -10.45
C TYR A 211 -23.21 -9.51 -9.13
N SER A 212 -24.25 -10.35 -9.04
CA SER A 212 -24.38 -11.32 -7.96
C SER A 212 -23.25 -12.36 -8.02
N ASP A 213 -22.90 -12.94 -6.88
CA ASP A 213 -21.80 -13.89 -6.79
C ASP A 213 -22.00 -15.10 -7.71
N ASP A 214 -23.23 -15.62 -7.82
CA ASP A 214 -23.56 -16.71 -8.75
C ASP A 214 -23.25 -16.38 -10.22
N LYS A 215 -23.46 -15.11 -10.63
CA LYS A 215 -23.16 -14.66 -11.99
C LYS A 215 -21.66 -14.51 -12.22
N LYS A 216 -20.92 -14.07 -11.19
CA LYS A 216 -19.44 -13.97 -11.26
C LYS A 216 -18.82 -15.37 -11.38
N ILE A 217 -19.35 -16.34 -10.64
CA ILE A 217 -18.93 -17.75 -10.70
C ILE A 217 -19.18 -18.35 -12.09
N ASP A 218 -20.37 -18.17 -12.67
CA ASP A 218 -20.69 -18.67 -14.03
C ASP A 218 -19.75 -18.09 -15.11
N ILE A 219 -19.43 -16.80 -15.03
CA ILE A 219 -18.51 -16.16 -15.97
C ILE A 219 -17.08 -16.71 -15.77
N SER A 220 -16.63 -16.88 -14.53
CA SER A 220 -15.31 -17.45 -14.25
C SER A 220 -15.17 -18.86 -14.83
N ASN A 221 -16.17 -19.72 -14.62
CA ASN A 221 -16.19 -21.08 -15.15
C ASN A 221 -16.14 -21.09 -16.68
N LYS A 222 -16.93 -20.25 -17.35
CA LYS A 222 -16.91 -20.14 -18.82
C LYS A 222 -15.58 -19.64 -19.38
N ILE A 223 -14.88 -18.80 -18.63
CA ILE A 223 -13.55 -18.33 -19.04
C ILE A 223 -12.51 -19.41 -18.81
N GLN A 224 -12.58 -20.16 -17.70
CA GLN A 224 -11.75 -21.34 -17.49
C GLN A 224 -11.98 -22.38 -18.59
N ASP A 225 -13.24 -22.68 -18.95
CA ASP A 225 -13.59 -23.55 -20.06
C ASP A 225 -13.00 -23.05 -21.39
N LEU A 226 -13.01 -21.73 -21.62
CA LEU A 226 -12.39 -21.12 -22.80
C LEU A 226 -10.86 -21.28 -22.78
N PHE A 227 -10.20 -21.07 -21.65
CA PHE A 227 -8.76 -21.28 -21.50
C PHE A 227 -8.39 -22.76 -21.63
N ASP A 228 -9.19 -23.66 -21.10
CA ASP A 228 -9.02 -25.10 -21.20
C ASP A 228 -9.21 -25.58 -22.64
N LEU A 229 -10.19 -25.03 -23.35
CA LEU A 229 -10.36 -25.26 -24.78
C LEU A 229 -9.15 -24.76 -25.57
N LEU A 230 -8.66 -23.56 -25.22
CA LEU A 230 -7.47 -22.94 -25.82
C LEU A 230 -6.15 -23.59 -25.39
N THR A 231 -6.09 -24.45 -24.36
CA THR A 231 -4.87 -25.14 -23.89
C THR A 231 -4.87 -26.64 -24.21
N ASN A 232 -6.02 -27.27 -24.37
CA ASN A 232 -6.12 -28.72 -24.61
C ASN A 232 -6.41 -29.13 -26.07
N ASP A 233 -6.97 -28.25 -26.91
CA ASP A 233 -7.18 -28.58 -28.32
C ASP A 233 -5.98 -28.19 -29.19
N ILE A 234 -5.13 -29.18 -29.48
CA ILE A 234 -3.89 -29.05 -30.27
C ILE A 234 -4.15 -29.37 -31.76
N LYS A 235 -5.39 -29.68 -32.15
CA LYS A 235 -5.74 -30.12 -33.51
C LYS A 235 -6.56 -29.07 -34.27
N ASP A 236 -7.27 -28.17 -33.58
CA ASP A 236 -7.94 -27.05 -34.24
C ASP A 236 -6.93 -25.97 -34.67
N LYS A 237 -6.80 -25.79 -35.98
CA LYS A 237 -5.89 -24.84 -36.60
C LYS A 237 -6.14 -23.38 -36.18
N ARG A 238 -7.40 -23.01 -35.87
CA ARG A 238 -7.73 -21.65 -35.41
C ARG A 238 -7.19 -21.39 -34.01
N ILE A 239 -7.24 -22.39 -33.13
CA ILE A 239 -6.70 -22.31 -31.77
C ILE A 239 -5.17 -22.22 -31.81
N LEU A 240 -4.53 -22.95 -32.72
CA LEU A 240 -3.08 -22.86 -32.95
C LEU A 240 -2.67 -21.47 -33.49
N ASP A 241 -3.44 -20.89 -34.42
CA ASP A 241 -3.17 -19.55 -34.95
C ASP A 241 -3.35 -18.46 -33.87
N ILE A 242 -4.37 -18.58 -33.01
CA ILE A 242 -4.57 -17.68 -31.87
C ILE A 242 -3.41 -17.79 -30.87
N ARG A 243 -2.98 -19.01 -30.54
CA ARG A 243 -1.80 -19.25 -29.68
C ARG A 243 -0.55 -18.62 -30.26
N GLN A 244 -0.28 -18.83 -31.54
CA GLN A 244 0.91 -18.31 -32.19
C GLN A 244 0.88 -16.76 -32.23
N ASN A 245 -0.28 -16.15 -32.43
CA ASN A 245 -0.42 -14.71 -32.39
C ASN A 245 -0.19 -14.13 -30.98
N ILE A 246 -0.65 -14.81 -29.93
CA ILE A 246 -0.39 -14.41 -28.54
C ILE A 246 1.09 -14.54 -28.21
N ILE A 247 1.73 -15.65 -28.58
CA ILE A 247 3.18 -15.87 -28.40
C ILE A 247 3.97 -14.78 -29.14
N ASN A 248 3.64 -14.50 -30.40
CA ASN A 248 4.30 -13.47 -31.19
C ASN A 248 4.11 -12.07 -30.58
N LEU A 249 2.92 -11.77 -30.04
CA LEU A 249 2.67 -10.52 -29.32
C LEU A 249 3.55 -10.41 -28.07
N LEU A 250 3.60 -11.46 -27.25
CA LEU A 250 4.42 -11.49 -26.04
C LEU A 250 5.93 -11.40 -26.34
N ASP A 251 6.40 -12.03 -27.42
CA ASP A 251 7.79 -11.91 -27.88
C ASP A 251 8.12 -10.50 -28.41
N VAL A 252 7.17 -9.83 -29.07
CA VAL A 252 7.33 -8.43 -29.49
C VAL A 252 7.38 -7.49 -28.28
N TYR A 253 6.60 -7.75 -27.23
CA TYR A 253 6.64 -6.98 -25.98
C TYR A 253 7.88 -7.28 -25.13
N ALA A 254 8.42 -8.50 -25.19
CA ALA A 254 9.63 -8.88 -24.45
C ALA A 254 10.93 -8.29 -25.03
N ASN A 255 10.93 -7.90 -26.31
CA ASN A 255 12.11 -7.41 -27.02
C ASN A 255 12.11 -5.89 -27.30
N ASP A 256 11.16 -5.12 -26.74
CA ASP A 256 11.05 -3.65 -26.88
C ASP A 256 11.04 -3.09 -28.33
N ASP A 257 10.79 -3.93 -29.34
CA ASP A 257 10.73 -3.53 -30.74
C ASP A 257 9.33 -3.03 -31.14
N TYR A 258 8.88 -1.95 -30.50
CA TYR A 258 7.67 -1.23 -30.91
C TYR A 258 7.98 -0.23 -32.04
N LYS A 259 8.26 -0.76 -33.24
CA LYS A 259 8.08 0.02 -34.48
C LYS A 259 7.35 -0.78 -35.55
N LEU A 260 6.12 -0.33 -35.78
CA LEU A 260 5.33 -0.45 -37.01
C LEU A 260 4.95 -1.87 -37.42
N THR A 261 3.70 -2.25 -37.18
CA THR A 261 2.80 -2.62 -38.29
C THR A 261 1.34 -2.34 -37.92
N SER A 262 0.92 -1.13 -38.26
CA SER A 262 -0.45 -0.84 -38.66
C SER A 262 -0.78 -1.66 -39.93
N SER A 263 -1.32 -2.88 -39.78
CA SER A 263 -2.23 -3.46 -40.79
C SER A 263 -2.82 -4.79 -40.31
N PHE A 264 -3.83 -4.74 -39.44
CA PHE A 264 -4.83 -5.81 -39.46
C PHE A 264 -5.85 -5.46 -40.53
N LYS A 265 -5.59 -5.94 -41.75
CA LYS A 265 -6.59 -6.01 -42.81
C LYS A 265 -7.66 -7.00 -42.37
N THR A 266 -8.87 -6.48 -42.23
CA THR A 266 -10.12 -7.23 -42.25
C THR A 266 -10.19 -8.11 -43.50
N LYS A 267 -10.48 -9.39 -43.30
CA LYS A 267 -11.29 -10.21 -44.19
C LYS A 267 -12.04 -11.24 -43.37
#